data_AF-A0A9N9SAN1-F1
#
_entry.id   AF-A0A9N9SAN1-F1
#
_cell.length_a   1.000
_cell.length_b   1.000
_cell.length_c   1.000
_cell.angle_alpha   90.00
_cell.angle_beta   90.00
_cell.angle_gamma   90.00
#
_symmetry.space_group_name_H-M   'P 1'
#
loop_
_entity.id
_entity.type
_entity.pdbx_description
1 polymer ?
#
loop_
_entity_poly.entity_id
_entity_poly.type
_entity_poly.pdbx_seq_one_letter_code
_entity_poly.pdbx_strand_id
1 'polypeptide(L)'
;MMKDLIKIKEKMKQYKKTREQQSFEDMLKELDLNEDDYFNAVRCAYKRIDVLYKRESNAVSINTYIKKLLDTWEGNHDAQYIPDPYGFVYYLSKYCLKADEGMLDMMRRAAEECKEGNKIVIESMAKIAGIFLGTSFIGAQQAVEEILGFAILKFSNVVFFINTNRPEKRVHMRKSKAELEQMDDDDEDITIPGFIEEYENRPTELDEVCLADFAALYKKEGQKEYADSEDETDNEHDDDDNENNNQSKKKKKIISKKICSTNKRKNH
;
A
#
# COMPACT_ATOMS: atom_id res chain seq x y z
N MET A 1 5.19 -35.51 -13.70
CA MET A 1 4.84 -34.39 -12.80
C MET A 1 3.71 -33.49 -13.32
N MET A 2 3.88 -32.67 -14.38
CA MET A 2 2.81 -31.76 -14.80
C MET A 2 1.59 -32.48 -15.41
N LYS A 3 1.82 -33.61 -16.09
CA LYS A 3 0.74 -34.50 -16.60
C LYS A 3 -0.07 -35.12 -15.45
N ASP A 4 0.59 -35.53 -14.38
CA ASP A 4 -0.06 -36.17 -13.21
C ASP A 4 -0.91 -35.15 -12.44
N LEU A 5 -0.43 -33.91 -12.31
CA LEU A 5 -1.23 -32.82 -11.75
C LEU A 5 -2.52 -32.56 -12.55
N ILE A 6 -2.48 -32.67 -13.88
CA ILE A 6 -3.67 -32.52 -14.72
C ILE A 6 -4.66 -33.65 -14.45
N LYS A 7 -4.20 -34.90 -14.44
CA LYS A 7 -5.03 -36.08 -14.09
C LYS A 7 -5.71 -35.91 -12.73
N ILE A 8 -4.95 -35.51 -11.71
CA ILE A 8 -5.46 -35.25 -10.36
C ILE A 8 -6.55 -34.16 -10.40
N LYS A 9 -6.31 -33.05 -11.09
CA LYS A 9 -7.30 -31.95 -11.21
C LYS A 9 -8.58 -32.39 -11.91
N GLU A 10 -8.49 -33.23 -12.94
CA GLU A 10 -9.65 -33.78 -13.64
C GLU A 10 -10.45 -34.72 -12.72
N LYS A 11 -9.77 -35.58 -11.97
CA LYS A 11 -10.41 -36.46 -10.99
C LYS A 11 -11.13 -35.66 -9.90
N MET A 12 -10.51 -34.60 -9.37
CA MET A 12 -11.15 -33.70 -8.40
C MET A 12 -12.39 -33.00 -8.98
N LYS A 13 -12.38 -32.63 -10.28
CA LYS A 13 -13.59 -32.09 -10.94
C LYS A 13 -14.70 -33.13 -11.04
N GLN A 14 -14.36 -34.39 -11.30
CA GLN A 14 -15.34 -35.49 -11.31
C GLN A 14 -15.98 -35.64 -9.92
N TYR A 15 -15.17 -35.73 -8.86
CA TYR A 15 -15.67 -35.84 -7.49
C TYR A 15 -16.54 -34.65 -7.06
N LYS A 16 -16.18 -33.43 -7.48
CA LYS A 16 -17.01 -32.24 -7.26
C LYS A 16 -18.42 -32.41 -7.86
N LYS A 17 -18.53 -33.16 -8.95
CA LYS A 17 -19.78 -33.37 -9.70
C LYS A 17 -20.58 -34.57 -9.17
N THR A 18 -19.92 -35.69 -8.88
CA THR A 18 -20.58 -36.93 -8.42
C THR A 18 -20.84 -36.95 -6.92
N ARG A 19 -20.01 -36.25 -6.13
CA ARG A 19 -20.01 -36.29 -4.65
C ARG A 19 -19.87 -37.70 -4.07
N GLU A 20 -19.28 -38.60 -4.84
CA GLU A 20 -19.04 -39.97 -4.42
C GLU A 20 -17.92 -40.03 -3.39
N GLN A 21 -18.07 -40.92 -2.40
CA GLN A 21 -17.03 -41.23 -1.45
C GLN A 21 -16.15 -42.35 -2.00
N GLN A 22 -14.84 -42.10 -2.09
CA GLN A 22 -13.84 -43.05 -2.57
C GLN A 22 -12.61 -42.94 -1.68
N SER A 23 -11.94 -44.07 -1.44
CA SER A 23 -10.71 -44.10 -0.66
C SER A 23 -9.56 -43.44 -1.44
N PHE A 24 -8.58 -42.90 -0.72
CA PHE A 24 -7.38 -42.33 -1.33
C PHE A 24 -6.59 -43.38 -2.13
N GLU A 25 -6.49 -44.60 -1.61
CA GLU A 25 -5.77 -45.72 -2.24
C GLU A 25 -6.42 -46.13 -3.57
N ASP A 26 -7.74 -46.20 -3.63
CA ASP A 26 -8.44 -46.57 -4.86
C ASP A 26 -8.35 -45.47 -5.91
N MET A 27 -8.33 -44.21 -5.48
CA MET A 27 -8.08 -43.07 -6.36
C MET A 27 -6.66 -43.13 -6.96
N LEU A 28 -5.65 -43.45 -6.14
CA LEU A 28 -4.28 -43.62 -6.61
C LEU A 28 -4.14 -44.78 -7.61
N LYS A 29 -4.77 -45.93 -7.33
CA LYS A 29 -4.80 -47.08 -8.27
C LYS A 29 -5.44 -46.71 -9.60
N GLU A 30 -6.55 -45.97 -9.58
CA GLU A 30 -7.24 -45.54 -10.81
C GLU A 30 -6.40 -44.57 -11.65
N LEU A 31 -5.61 -43.72 -11.00
CA LEU A 31 -4.74 -42.76 -11.67
C LEU A 31 -3.37 -43.32 -12.08
N ASP A 32 -3.07 -44.56 -11.70
CA ASP A 32 -1.77 -45.21 -11.85
C ASP A 32 -0.64 -44.37 -11.19
N LEU A 33 -0.86 -43.99 -9.93
CA LEU A 33 0.06 -43.17 -9.13
C LEU A 33 0.37 -43.87 -7.80
N ASN A 34 1.58 -43.67 -7.29
CA ASN A 34 1.88 -43.89 -5.89
C ASN A 34 1.69 -42.60 -5.07
N GLU A 35 1.81 -42.71 -3.74
CA GLU A 35 1.60 -41.58 -2.83
C GLU A 35 2.66 -40.47 -3.01
N ASP A 36 3.92 -40.82 -3.25
CA ASP A 36 5.00 -39.85 -3.48
C ASP A 36 4.80 -39.06 -4.78
N ASP A 37 4.37 -39.73 -5.84
CA ASP A 37 4.05 -39.12 -7.13
C ASP A 37 2.89 -38.14 -7.00
N TYR A 38 1.87 -38.50 -6.21
CA TYR A 38 0.77 -37.60 -5.89
C TYR A 38 1.28 -36.34 -5.17
N PHE A 39 2.05 -36.49 -4.09
CA PHE A 39 2.57 -35.33 -3.35
C PHE A 39 3.50 -34.48 -4.20
N ASN A 40 4.36 -35.08 -5.01
CA ASN A 40 5.26 -34.34 -5.90
C ASN A 40 4.49 -33.58 -6.98
N ALA A 41 3.47 -34.20 -7.59
CA ALA A 41 2.59 -33.54 -8.55
C ALA A 41 1.85 -32.35 -7.93
N VAL A 42 1.31 -32.52 -6.72
CA VAL A 42 0.62 -31.45 -5.99
C VAL A 42 1.58 -30.31 -5.62
N ARG A 43 2.80 -30.62 -5.14
CA ARG A 43 3.81 -29.60 -4.82
C ARG A 43 4.16 -28.71 -6.02
N CYS A 44 4.21 -29.27 -7.23
CA CYS A 44 4.44 -28.49 -8.45
C CYS A 44 3.34 -27.44 -8.73
N ALA A 45 2.16 -27.54 -8.11
CA ALA A 45 1.07 -26.58 -8.31
C ALA A 45 1.26 -25.25 -7.57
N TYR A 46 2.13 -25.22 -6.54
CA TYR A 46 2.26 -24.09 -5.63
C TYR A 46 3.62 -23.42 -5.78
N LYS A 47 3.61 -22.09 -5.95
CA LYS A 47 4.82 -21.26 -6.03
C LYS A 47 5.28 -20.71 -4.67
N ARG A 48 4.45 -20.87 -3.65
CA ARG A 48 4.61 -20.33 -2.29
C ARG A 48 4.21 -21.40 -1.29
N ILE A 49 4.64 -21.23 -0.04
CA ILE A 49 4.18 -22.07 1.07
C ILE A 49 2.67 -21.86 1.22
N ASP A 50 1.93 -22.97 1.24
CA ASP A 50 0.48 -22.98 1.39
C ASP A 50 0.06 -24.20 2.20
N VAL A 51 -1.14 -24.16 2.79
CA VAL A 51 -1.69 -25.23 3.61
C VAL A 51 -2.76 -25.99 2.85
N LEU A 52 -2.51 -27.28 2.65
CA LEU A 52 -3.45 -28.20 2.03
C LEU A 52 -4.22 -28.95 3.10
N TYR A 53 -5.55 -28.84 3.03
CA TYR A 53 -6.44 -29.54 3.94
C TYR A 53 -6.73 -30.94 3.41
N LYS A 54 -6.63 -31.94 4.29
CA LYS A 54 -7.15 -33.27 3.99
C LYS A 54 -8.66 -33.17 3.80
N ARG A 55 -9.14 -33.65 2.65
CA ARG A 55 -10.56 -33.68 2.29
C ARG A 55 -10.95 -35.09 1.88
N GLU A 56 -12.19 -35.45 2.16
CA GLU A 56 -12.84 -36.60 1.53
C GLU A 56 -13.25 -36.26 0.09
N SER A 57 -13.37 -37.26 -0.78
CA SER A 57 -13.74 -37.05 -2.19
C SER A 57 -15.12 -36.41 -2.35
N ASN A 58 -16.06 -36.71 -1.45
CA ASN A 58 -17.38 -36.07 -1.44
C ASN A 58 -17.37 -34.61 -0.91
N ALA A 59 -16.26 -34.17 -0.29
CA ALA A 59 -16.10 -32.88 0.36
C ALA A 59 -15.30 -31.86 -0.48
N VAL A 60 -15.01 -32.18 -1.75
CA VAL A 60 -14.20 -31.32 -2.64
C VAL A 60 -14.82 -29.93 -2.86
N SER A 61 -16.15 -29.80 -2.74
CA SER A 61 -16.85 -28.51 -2.85
C SER A 61 -17.11 -27.79 -1.53
N ILE A 62 -16.60 -28.32 -0.42
CA ILE A 62 -16.79 -27.72 0.90
C ILE A 62 -15.65 -26.74 1.15
N ASN A 63 -15.99 -25.48 1.44
CA ASN A 63 -15.03 -24.45 1.79
C ASN A 63 -14.30 -24.80 3.09
N THR A 64 -13.16 -24.15 3.34
CA THR A 64 -12.48 -24.29 4.61
C THR A 64 -13.26 -23.56 5.69
N TYR A 65 -13.50 -24.24 6.81
CA TYR A 65 -14.31 -23.74 7.91
C TYR A 65 -13.64 -24.06 9.25
N ILE A 66 -13.96 -23.27 10.27
CA ILE A 66 -13.52 -23.46 11.64
C ILE A 66 -14.62 -24.23 12.37
N LYS A 67 -14.34 -25.50 12.71
CA LYS A 67 -15.33 -26.39 13.34
C LYS A 67 -16.04 -25.77 14.54
N LYS A 68 -15.28 -25.19 15.50
CA LYS A 68 -15.87 -24.53 16.67
C LYS A 68 -16.79 -23.36 16.32
N LEU A 69 -16.46 -22.63 15.26
CA LEU A 69 -17.28 -21.51 14.80
C LEU A 69 -18.54 -22.02 14.13
N LEU A 70 -18.46 -23.11 13.37
CA LEU A 70 -19.62 -23.76 12.77
C LEU A 70 -20.59 -24.24 13.87
N ASP A 71 -20.07 -24.88 14.91
CA ASP A 71 -20.86 -25.40 16.03
C ASP A 71 -21.53 -24.29 16.87
N THR A 72 -20.98 -23.06 16.85
CA THR A 72 -21.47 -21.95 17.69
C THR A 72 -22.33 -20.96 16.91
N TRP A 73 -21.92 -20.60 15.69
CA TRP A 73 -22.60 -19.62 14.83
C TRP A 73 -23.66 -20.30 13.96
N GLU A 74 -23.49 -21.57 13.61
CA GLU A 74 -24.37 -22.34 12.71
C GLU A 74 -24.55 -21.70 11.32
N GLY A 75 -23.53 -20.98 10.85
CA GLY A 75 -23.57 -20.25 9.59
C GLY A 75 -22.36 -20.52 8.72
N ASN A 76 -22.55 -20.31 7.42
CA ASN A 76 -21.48 -20.45 6.44
C ASN A 76 -20.38 -19.43 6.71
N HIS A 77 -19.15 -19.90 6.75
CA HIS A 77 -17.97 -19.07 6.85
C HIS A 77 -16.85 -19.68 6.03
N ASP A 78 -16.09 -18.82 5.34
CA ASP A 78 -14.96 -19.20 4.51
C ASP A 78 -13.68 -18.70 5.19
N ALA A 79 -13.01 -19.60 5.88
CA ALA A 79 -11.84 -19.30 6.69
C ALA A 79 -10.59 -19.90 6.03
N GLN A 80 -9.64 -19.06 5.63
CA GLN A 80 -8.38 -19.50 5.05
C GLN A 80 -7.21 -19.12 5.96
N TYR A 81 -6.37 -20.10 6.29
CA TYR A 81 -5.10 -19.83 6.95
C TYR A 81 -4.09 -19.28 5.93
N ILE A 82 -3.47 -18.16 6.27
CA ILE A 82 -2.44 -17.52 5.45
C ILE A 82 -1.11 -17.58 6.21
N PRO A 83 -0.14 -18.41 5.79
CA PRO A 83 1.12 -18.60 6.52
C PRO A 83 2.09 -17.41 6.38
N ASP A 84 1.92 -16.60 5.34
CA ASP A 84 2.80 -15.48 5.00
C ASP A 84 2.19 -14.14 5.44
N PRO A 85 2.85 -13.36 6.32
CA PRO A 85 2.37 -12.04 6.73
C PRO A 85 2.13 -11.09 5.56
N TYR A 86 2.97 -11.14 4.51
CA TYR A 86 2.75 -10.32 3.31
C TYR A 86 1.52 -10.77 2.53
N GLY A 87 1.34 -12.09 2.39
CA GLY A 87 0.12 -12.69 1.84
C GLY A 87 -1.13 -12.25 2.61
N PHE A 88 -1.05 -12.13 3.93
CA PHE A 88 -2.17 -11.67 4.76
C PHE A 88 -2.50 -10.20 4.49
N VAL A 89 -1.50 -9.32 4.50
CA VAL A 89 -1.68 -7.89 4.20
C VAL A 89 -2.27 -7.73 2.79
N TYR A 90 -1.70 -8.42 1.80
CA TYR A 90 -2.20 -8.39 0.43
C TYR A 90 -3.66 -8.86 0.33
N TYR A 91 -4.01 -9.96 0.98
CA TYR A 91 -5.38 -10.47 1.03
C TYR A 91 -6.34 -9.45 1.65
N LEU A 92 -5.96 -8.89 2.80
CA LEU A 92 -6.76 -7.89 3.50
C LEU A 92 -6.97 -6.64 2.64
N SER A 93 -5.90 -6.10 2.05
CA SER A 93 -5.99 -4.95 1.15
C SER A 93 -6.89 -5.23 -0.04
N LYS A 94 -6.75 -6.41 -0.68
CA LYS A 94 -7.61 -6.79 -1.80
C LYS A 94 -9.08 -6.89 -1.41
N TYR A 95 -9.36 -7.39 -0.21
CA TYR A 95 -10.73 -7.50 0.28
C TYR A 95 -11.33 -6.13 0.58
N CYS A 96 -10.61 -5.28 1.31
CA CYS A 96 -11.05 -3.92 1.64
C CYS A 96 -11.28 -3.07 0.38
N LEU A 97 -10.40 -3.21 -0.61
CA LEU A 97 -10.44 -2.44 -1.86
C LEU A 97 -11.26 -3.12 -2.97
N LYS A 98 -12.02 -4.17 -2.66
CA LYS A 98 -12.77 -4.93 -3.68
C LYS A 98 -13.83 -4.09 -4.38
N ALA A 99 -14.49 -3.19 -3.65
CA ALA A 99 -15.46 -2.26 -4.23
C ALA A 99 -14.79 -1.24 -5.17
N ASP A 100 -13.52 -0.92 -4.89
CA ASP A 100 -12.74 0.11 -5.56
C ASP A 100 -11.90 -0.41 -6.72
N GLU A 101 -11.86 -1.74 -6.94
CA GLU A 101 -11.02 -2.38 -7.96
C GLU A 101 -11.26 -1.79 -9.37
N GLY A 102 -12.54 -1.56 -9.72
CA GLY A 102 -12.91 -0.96 -11.01
C GLY A 102 -12.47 0.50 -11.15
N MET A 103 -12.57 1.29 -10.08
CA MET A 103 -12.08 2.67 -10.05
C MET A 103 -10.56 2.70 -10.20
N LEU A 104 -9.83 1.89 -9.43
CA LEU A 104 -8.37 1.80 -9.47
C LEU A 104 -7.87 1.43 -10.87
N ASP A 105 -8.55 0.49 -11.55
CA ASP A 105 -8.23 0.11 -12.93
C ASP A 105 -8.44 1.27 -13.91
N MET A 106 -9.53 2.03 -13.78
CA MET A 106 -9.78 3.20 -14.63
C MET A 106 -8.74 4.31 -14.40
N MET A 107 -8.39 4.59 -13.15
CA MET A 107 -7.34 5.55 -12.81
C MET A 107 -5.98 5.13 -13.35
N ARG A 108 -5.64 3.82 -13.27
CA ARG A 108 -4.38 3.31 -13.80
C ARG A 108 -4.28 3.51 -15.31
N ARG A 109 -5.33 3.16 -16.06
CA ARG A 109 -5.38 3.36 -17.51
C ARG A 109 -5.25 4.85 -17.87
N ALA A 110 -5.95 5.71 -17.14
CA ALA A 110 -5.84 7.15 -17.33
C ALA A 110 -4.41 7.67 -17.12
N ALA A 111 -3.73 7.16 -16.09
CA ALA A 111 -2.34 7.51 -15.81
C ALA A 111 -1.38 7.00 -16.89
N GLU A 112 -1.61 5.80 -17.45
CA GLU A 112 -0.85 5.26 -18.58
C GLU A 112 -1.06 6.10 -19.86
N GLU A 113 -2.30 6.41 -20.21
CA GLU A 113 -2.62 7.29 -21.35
C GLU A 113 -2.01 8.70 -21.22
N CYS A 114 -1.96 9.24 -19.99
CA CYS A 114 -1.33 10.54 -19.74
C CYS A 114 0.19 10.50 -19.82
N LYS A 115 0.82 9.32 -19.68
CA LYS A 115 2.27 9.16 -19.92
C LYS A 115 2.60 9.07 -21.40
N GLU A 116 1.70 8.48 -22.20
CA GLU A 116 1.88 8.34 -23.65
C GLU A 116 1.57 9.63 -24.41
N GLY A 117 0.58 10.40 -23.94
CA GLY A 117 0.34 11.75 -24.43
C GLY A 117 1.35 12.72 -23.83
N ASN A 118 2.01 13.55 -24.64
CA ASN A 118 2.89 14.63 -24.17
C ASN A 118 2.06 15.79 -23.55
N LYS A 119 1.21 15.48 -22.57
CA LYS A 119 0.27 16.39 -21.92
C LYS A 119 0.93 17.12 -20.76
N ILE A 120 0.47 18.32 -20.50
CA ILE A 120 0.91 19.11 -19.34
C ILE A 120 0.46 18.37 -18.07
N VAL A 121 1.32 18.33 -17.04
CA VAL A 121 1.08 17.60 -15.77
C VAL A 121 -0.26 17.98 -15.13
N ILE A 122 -0.64 19.26 -15.19
CA ILE A 122 -1.90 19.78 -14.63
C ILE A 122 -3.12 19.16 -15.34
N GLU A 123 -3.10 19.07 -16.68
CA GLU A 123 -4.19 18.47 -17.45
C GLU A 123 -4.30 16.97 -17.19
N SER A 124 -3.15 16.30 -17.08
CA SER A 124 -3.08 14.89 -16.71
C SER A 124 -3.70 14.65 -15.33
N MET A 125 -3.39 15.50 -14.35
CA MET A 125 -4.00 15.40 -13.02
C MET A 125 -5.49 15.73 -13.02
N ALA A 126 -5.93 16.76 -13.75
CA ALA A 126 -7.35 17.07 -13.88
C ALA A 126 -8.14 15.90 -14.49
N LYS A 127 -7.58 15.22 -15.49
CA LYS A 127 -8.20 14.02 -16.09
C LYS A 127 -8.31 12.88 -15.09
N ILE A 128 -7.23 12.57 -14.36
CA ILE A 128 -7.22 11.49 -13.36
C ILE A 128 -8.20 11.82 -12.22
N ALA A 129 -8.22 13.06 -11.74
CA ALA A 129 -9.13 13.53 -10.70
C ALA A 129 -10.59 13.46 -11.16
N GLY A 130 -10.90 13.85 -12.40
CA GLY A 130 -12.24 13.73 -12.96
C GLY A 130 -12.73 12.28 -13.04
N ILE A 131 -11.84 11.35 -13.39
CA ILE A 131 -12.15 9.91 -13.39
C ILE A 131 -12.38 9.41 -11.96
N PHE A 132 -11.52 9.78 -11.00
CA PHE A 132 -11.70 9.43 -9.61
C PHE A 132 -13.06 9.90 -9.08
N LEU A 133 -13.40 11.18 -9.26
CA LEU A 133 -14.69 11.74 -8.82
C LEU A 133 -15.88 11.08 -9.52
N GLY A 134 -15.77 10.76 -10.81
CA GLY A 134 -16.86 10.15 -11.57
C GLY A 134 -17.06 8.65 -11.29
N THR A 135 -16.10 7.98 -10.66
CA THR A 135 -16.10 6.52 -10.49
C THR A 135 -16.04 6.08 -9.03
N SER A 136 -15.75 7.00 -8.11
CA SER A 136 -15.79 6.76 -6.67
C SER A 136 -17.24 6.59 -6.20
N PHE A 137 -17.48 5.56 -5.40
CA PHE A 137 -18.73 5.39 -4.68
C PHE A 137 -18.49 5.68 -3.20
N ILE A 138 -19.08 6.77 -2.71
CA ILE A 138 -19.03 7.14 -1.29
C ILE A 138 -20.41 6.97 -0.66
N GLY A 139 -20.45 6.57 0.61
CA GLY A 139 -21.70 6.51 1.36
C GLY A 139 -22.27 7.92 1.57
N ALA A 140 -23.60 8.04 1.74
CA ALA A 140 -24.24 9.35 1.94
C ALA A 140 -23.67 10.10 3.16
N GLN A 141 -23.35 9.40 4.24
CA GLN A 141 -22.73 9.99 5.43
C GLN A 141 -21.32 10.54 5.14
N GLN A 142 -20.49 9.76 4.45
CA GLN A 142 -19.15 10.18 4.03
C GLN A 142 -19.21 11.38 3.08
N ALA A 143 -20.20 11.43 2.18
CA ALA A 143 -20.40 12.58 1.29
C ALA A 143 -20.74 13.86 2.06
N VAL A 144 -21.58 13.77 3.10
CA VAL A 144 -21.91 14.91 3.95
C VAL A 144 -20.69 15.37 4.75
N GLU A 145 -19.92 14.44 5.31
CA GLU A 145 -18.66 14.76 6.02
C GLU A 145 -17.67 15.48 5.11
N GLU A 146 -17.46 14.97 3.88
CA GLU A 146 -16.57 15.59 2.89
C GLU A 146 -17.04 17.00 2.48
N ILE A 147 -18.34 17.21 2.26
CA ILE A 147 -18.91 18.52 1.92
C ILE A 147 -18.74 19.52 3.08
N LEU A 148 -18.86 19.06 4.32
CA LEU A 148 -18.70 19.88 5.52
C LEU A 148 -17.23 20.10 5.90
N GLY A 149 -16.29 19.48 5.18
CA GLY A 149 -14.85 19.59 5.47
C GLY A 149 -14.42 18.82 6.71
N PHE A 150 -15.21 17.86 7.19
CA PHE A 150 -14.81 17.03 8.31
C PHE A 150 -13.73 16.04 7.92
N ALA A 151 -12.72 15.90 8.77
CA ALA A 151 -11.71 14.87 8.61
C ALA A 151 -12.33 13.47 8.80
N ILE A 152 -12.50 12.74 7.69
CA ILE A 152 -13.06 11.37 7.68
C ILE A 152 -12.23 10.42 8.56
N LEU A 153 -10.91 10.62 8.62
CA LEU A 153 -9.99 9.86 9.45
C LEU A 153 -8.92 10.79 10.02
N LYS A 154 -8.70 10.71 11.34
CA LYS A 154 -7.56 11.32 12.02
C LYS A 154 -6.60 10.22 12.45
N PHE A 155 -5.35 10.33 12.02
CA PHE A 155 -4.29 9.40 12.41
C PHE A 155 -3.28 10.14 13.30
N SER A 156 -2.87 9.51 14.40
CA SER A 156 -1.77 10.02 15.22
C SER A 156 -0.40 9.91 14.53
N ASN A 157 -0.32 9.11 13.46
CA ASN A 157 0.90 8.84 12.71
C ASN A 157 0.82 9.46 11.32
N VAL A 158 1.88 10.17 10.95
CA VAL A 158 2.07 10.66 9.59
C VAL A 158 2.69 9.55 8.73
N VAL A 159 2.10 9.27 7.58
CA VAL A 159 2.68 8.36 6.58
C VAL A 159 3.78 9.09 5.82
N PHE A 160 4.99 8.53 5.81
CA PHE A 160 6.13 9.07 5.07
C PHE A 160 6.51 8.12 3.93
N PHE A 161 6.42 8.58 2.69
CA PHE A 161 6.79 7.78 1.52
C PHE A 161 8.29 7.84 1.26
N ILE A 162 8.94 6.68 1.23
CA ILE A 162 10.36 6.55 0.86
C ILE A 162 10.44 5.98 -0.56
N ASN A 163 11.02 6.73 -1.48
CA ASN A 163 11.18 6.29 -2.87
C ASN A 163 12.32 5.26 -3.00
N THR A 164 11.98 3.97 -3.01
CA THR A 164 12.96 2.88 -3.12
C THR A 164 13.39 2.57 -4.56
N ASN A 165 13.09 3.42 -5.54
CA ASN A 165 13.59 3.25 -6.91
C ASN A 165 15.11 3.41 -6.98
N ARG A 166 15.71 2.87 -8.05
CA ARG A 166 17.12 3.11 -8.38
C ARG A 166 17.38 4.62 -8.55
N PRO A 167 18.56 5.15 -8.18
CA PRO A 167 18.86 6.59 -8.26
C PRO A 167 18.46 7.24 -9.58
N GLU A 168 18.82 6.62 -10.71
CA GLU A 168 18.51 7.09 -12.08
C GLU A 168 17.01 7.22 -12.40
N LYS A 169 16.14 6.55 -11.64
CA LYS A 169 14.69 6.52 -11.85
C LYS A 169 13.94 7.35 -10.80
N ARG A 170 14.64 7.99 -9.87
CA ARG A 170 14.01 8.83 -8.87
C ARG A 170 13.64 10.16 -9.51
N VAL A 171 12.49 10.69 -9.10
CA VAL A 171 12.06 12.02 -9.52
C VAL A 171 12.73 13.02 -8.59
N HIS A 172 13.43 14.00 -9.17
CA HIS A 172 14.06 15.09 -8.45
C HIS A 172 13.28 16.38 -8.64
N MET A 173 13.21 17.19 -7.60
CA MET A 173 12.65 18.53 -7.70
C MET A 173 13.72 19.46 -8.25
N ARG A 174 13.39 20.27 -9.25
CA ARG A 174 14.30 21.29 -9.78
C ARG A 174 14.38 22.46 -8.79
N LYS A 175 15.54 23.11 -8.69
CA LYS A 175 15.72 24.41 -8.03
C LYS A 175 14.74 25.44 -8.62
N SER A 176 14.39 26.45 -7.83
CA SER A 176 13.48 27.50 -8.28
C SER A 176 14.10 28.31 -9.42
N LYS A 177 13.27 28.99 -10.22
CA LYS A 177 13.75 29.81 -11.34
C LYS A 177 14.77 30.87 -10.88
N ALA A 178 14.50 31.53 -9.75
CA ALA A 178 15.38 32.56 -9.20
C ALA A 178 16.75 31.99 -8.75
N GLU A 179 16.77 30.78 -8.17
CA GLU A 179 18.02 30.11 -7.79
C GLU A 179 18.82 29.70 -9.04
N LEU A 180 18.14 29.18 -10.07
CA LEU A 180 18.78 28.77 -11.32
C LEU A 180 19.37 29.94 -12.11
N GLU A 181 18.71 31.10 -12.08
CA GLU A 181 19.22 32.33 -12.73
C GLU A 181 20.46 32.92 -12.03
N GLN A 182 20.71 32.52 -10.78
CA GLN A 182 21.86 32.94 -9.99
C GLN A 182 23.00 31.92 -10.00
N MET A 183 22.79 30.75 -10.61
CA MET A 183 23.81 29.72 -10.76
C MET A 183 24.78 30.10 -11.88
N ASP A 184 26.03 29.65 -11.75
CA ASP A 184 27.01 29.77 -12.83
C ASP A 184 26.57 28.90 -14.03
N ASP A 185 26.86 29.36 -15.25
CA ASP A 185 26.47 28.67 -16.49
C ASP A 185 27.00 27.22 -16.59
N ASP A 186 28.09 26.90 -15.86
CA ASP A 186 28.73 25.59 -15.82
C ASP A 186 28.23 24.71 -14.63
N ASP A 187 27.30 25.16 -13.79
CA ASP A 187 26.78 24.38 -12.65
C ASP A 187 25.68 23.40 -13.09
N GLU A 188 25.98 22.11 -13.03
CA GLU A 188 25.06 21.02 -13.42
C GLU A 188 24.09 20.60 -12.29
N ASP A 189 24.29 21.03 -11.04
CA ASP A 189 23.38 20.68 -9.94
C ASP A 189 22.14 21.55 -9.97
N ILE A 190 21.20 21.23 -10.85
CA ILE A 190 19.93 21.96 -10.96
C ILE A 190 18.84 21.46 -10.01
N THR A 191 19.17 20.55 -9.08
CA THR A 191 18.18 19.82 -8.27
C THR A 191 18.20 20.21 -6.80
N ILE A 192 17.05 20.09 -6.14
CA ILE A 192 16.93 20.32 -4.70
C ILE A 192 17.21 18.99 -3.99
N PRO A 193 18.08 18.97 -2.96
CA PRO A 193 18.40 17.75 -2.27
C PRO A 193 17.17 17.05 -1.67
N GLY A 194 16.98 15.79 -2.03
CA GLY A 194 15.88 14.94 -1.58
C GLY A 194 16.09 14.40 -0.16
N PHE A 195 15.07 13.71 0.35
CA PHE A 195 15.15 13.03 1.66
C PHE A 195 16.26 11.96 1.72
N ILE A 196 16.48 11.23 0.61
CA ILE A 196 17.49 10.17 0.55
C ILE A 196 18.90 10.76 0.58
N GLU A 197 19.15 11.84 -0.16
CA GLU A 197 20.44 12.54 -0.15
C GLU A 197 20.71 13.16 1.22
N GLU A 198 19.67 13.61 1.92
CA GLU A 198 19.79 14.05 3.31
C GLU A 198 20.19 12.91 4.25
N TYR A 199 19.62 11.71 4.07
CA TYR A 199 20.04 10.53 4.81
C TYR A 199 21.48 10.12 4.48
N GLU A 200 21.91 10.23 3.22
CA GLU A 200 23.29 9.95 2.80
C GLU A 200 24.28 10.95 3.42
N ASN A 201 23.88 12.22 3.56
CA ASN A 201 24.68 13.29 4.17
C ASN A 201 24.43 13.45 5.69
N ARG A 202 23.86 12.44 6.36
CA ARG A 202 23.55 12.52 7.79
C ARG A 202 24.84 12.61 8.63
N PRO A 203 24.77 13.25 9.82
CA PRO A 203 25.89 13.28 10.75
C PRO A 203 26.35 11.88 11.16
N THR A 204 27.64 11.71 11.45
CA THR A 204 28.24 10.43 11.85
C THR A 204 27.61 9.83 13.12
N GLU A 205 27.01 10.66 13.98
CA GLU A 205 26.26 10.21 15.15
C GLU A 205 25.01 9.38 14.78
N LEU A 206 24.56 9.43 13.52
CA LEU A 206 23.43 8.69 12.99
C LEU A 206 23.84 7.56 12.03
N ASP A 207 25.12 7.18 12.01
CA ASP A 207 25.62 6.13 11.11
C ASP A 207 24.90 4.78 11.33
N GLU A 208 24.58 4.45 12.58
CA GLU A 208 23.85 3.23 12.95
C GLU A 208 22.34 3.28 12.66
N VAL A 209 21.79 4.46 12.34
CA VAL A 209 20.36 4.64 12.05
C VAL A 209 20.10 4.25 10.60
N CYS A 210 19.18 3.30 10.39
CA CYS A 210 18.80 2.91 9.04
C CYS A 210 17.85 3.94 8.39
N LEU A 211 17.69 3.89 7.06
CA LEU A 211 16.86 4.85 6.30
C LEU A 211 15.41 4.92 6.80
N ALA A 212 14.83 3.78 7.18
CA ALA A 212 13.46 3.72 7.67
C ALA A 212 13.31 4.39 9.05
N ASP A 213 14.26 4.13 9.95
CA ASP A 213 14.29 4.77 11.27
C ASP A 213 14.57 6.27 11.15
N PHE A 214 15.42 6.65 10.20
CA PHE A 214 15.68 8.05 9.90
C PHE A 214 14.39 8.77 9.48
N ALA A 215 13.60 8.17 8.57
CA ALA A 215 12.32 8.72 8.13
C ALA A 215 11.26 8.77 9.25
N ALA A 216 11.24 7.74 10.10
CA ALA A 216 10.30 7.64 11.19
C ALA A 216 10.58 8.71 12.27
N LEU A 217 11.85 8.89 12.63
CA LEU A 217 12.24 9.59 13.86
C LEU A 217 12.76 11.02 13.63
N TYR A 218 13.20 11.38 12.43
CA TYR A 218 13.90 12.64 12.19
C TYR A 218 13.14 13.52 11.19
N LYS A 219 13.11 14.83 11.45
CA LYS A 219 12.56 15.85 10.55
C LYS A 219 13.47 17.07 10.50
N LYS A 220 13.47 17.74 9.36
CA LYS A 220 14.05 19.09 9.24
C LYS A 220 13.27 20.06 10.11
N GLU A 221 13.97 20.85 10.93
CA GLU A 221 13.38 22.00 11.62
C GLU A 221 12.69 22.94 10.61
N GLY A 222 11.43 23.29 10.87
CA GLY A 222 10.63 24.16 9.99
C GLY A 222 9.71 23.43 8.99
N GLN A 223 9.72 22.09 8.94
CA GLN A 223 8.61 21.38 8.31
C GLN A 223 7.37 21.56 9.19
N LYS A 224 6.38 22.33 8.71
CA LYS A 224 5.07 22.43 9.36
C LYS A 224 4.57 21.01 9.62
N GLU A 225 4.18 20.73 10.85
CA GLU A 225 3.29 19.61 11.08
C GLU A 225 2.06 19.86 10.21
N TYR A 226 1.53 18.82 9.57
CA TYR A 226 0.09 18.81 9.30
C TYR A 226 -0.55 18.76 10.68
N ALA A 227 -0.58 19.91 11.35
CA ALA A 227 -1.32 20.08 12.56
C ALA A 227 -2.77 19.81 12.17
N ASP A 228 -3.38 18.85 12.85
CA ASP A 228 -4.83 18.87 13.02
C ASP A 228 -5.17 20.29 13.48
N SER A 229 -5.65 21.13 12.56
CA SER A 229 -6.33 22.34 12.97
C SER A 229 -7.55 21.86 13.74
N GLU A 230 -7.50 22.03 15.06
CA GLU A 230 -8.73 22.29 15.79
C GLU A 230 -9.38 23.48 15.07
N ASP A 231 -10.59 23.26 14.56
CA ASP A 231 -11.38 24.28 13.87
C ASP A 231 -11.63 25.44 14.84
N GLU A 232 -10.76 26.44 14.82
CA GLU A 232 -11.12 27.80 15.16
C GLU A 232 -11.24 28.55 13.84
N THR A 233 -12.49 28.68 13.39
CA THR A 233 -12.90 29.60 12.35
C THR A 233 -12.64 31.02 12.83
N ASP A 234 -11.48 31.59 12.52
CA ASP A 234 -11.29 33.04 12.55
C ASP A 234 -10.94 33.53 11.14
N ASN A 235 -11.95 34.15 10.54
CA ASN A 235 -11.81 35.01 9.38
C ASN A 235 -11.08 36.28 9.81
N GLU A 236 -9.79 36.41 9.51
CA GLU A 236 -9.19 37.73 9.33
C GLU A 236 -8.31 37.72 8.07
N HIS A 237 -8.75 38.52 7.09
CA HIS A 237 -7.90 39.07 6.04
C HIS A 237 -6.81 39.89 6.72
N ASP A 238 -5.55 39.60 6.41
CA ASP A 238 -4.50 40.62 6.44
C ASP A 238 -3.57 40.41 5.25
N ASP A 239 -3.71 41.33 4.29
CA ASP A 239 -2.65 41.71 3.37
C ASP A 239 -1.52 42.34 4.21
N ASP A 240 -0.31 41.82 4.13
CA ASP A 240 0.86 42.69 4.32
C ASP A 240 2.08 42.19 3.55
N ASP A 241 2.48 43.03 2.61
CA ASP A 241 3.76 43.03 1.92
C ASP A 241 4.91 43.08 2.95
N ASN A 242 5.94 42.25 2.77
CA ASN A 242 7.22 42.60 3.40
C ASN A 242 8.43 42.20 2.54
N GLU A 243 8.99 43.23 1.91
CA GLU A 243 10.28 43.22 1.24
C GLU A 243 11.44 43.01 2.22
N ASN A 244 12.41 42.21 1.76
CA ASN A 244 13.86 42.30 2.04
C ASN A 244 14.38 42.31 3.49
N ASN A 245 15.18 41.28 3.83
CA ASN A 245 16.63 41.51 3.92
C ASN A 245 17.47 40.22 3.87
N ASN A 246 18.36 40.15 2.88
CA ASN A 246 19.45 39.19 2.78
C ASN A 246 20.52 39.48 3.84
N GLN A 247 20.78 38.54 4.76
CA GLN A 247 22.10 38.41 5.39
C GLN A 247 22.52 36.95 5.53
N SER A 248 23.60 36.66 4.83
CA SER A 248 24.35 35.41 4.78
C SER A 248 24.74 34.89 6.17
N LYS A 249 24.05 33.85 6.64
CA LYS A 249 24.57 32.89 7.62
C LYS A 249 24.15 31.49 7.18
N LYS A 250 25.11 30.67 6.76
CA LYS A 250 24.93 29.21 6.59
C LYS A 250 24.56 28.61 7.96
N LYS A 251 23.28 28.67 8.34
CA LYS A 251 22.75 27.92 9.47
C LYS A 251 22.83 26.44 9.09
N LYS A 252 23.62 25.66 9.83
CA LYS A 252 23.52 24.20 9.81
C LYS A 252 22.04 23.86 10.04
N LYS A 253 21.38 23.21 9.09
CA LYS A 253 20.00 22.73 9.26
C LYS A 253 20.07 21.61 10.31
N ILE A 254 19.66 21.92 11.54
CA ILE A 254 19.66 20.96 12.65
C ILE A 254 18.48 20.02 12.41
N ILE A 255 18.76 18.71 12.48
CA ILE A 255 17.75 17.67 12.36
C ILE A 255 17.24 17.40 13.78
N SER A 256 15.93 17.56 13.99
CA SER A 256 15.31 17.33 15.30
C SER A 256 14.68 15.95 15.36
N LYS A 257 14.72 15.32 16.54
CA LYS A 257 14.06 14.03 16.80
C LYS A 257 12.58 14.28 17.10
N LYS A 258 11.66 13.55 16.47
CA LYS A 258 10.23 13.58 16.79
C LYS A 258 10.04 13.10 18.23
N ILE A 259 9.58 13.99 19.11
CA ILE A 259 9.08 13.61 20.43
C ILE A 259 7.58 13.40 20.28
N CYS A 260 7.13 12.15 20.43
CA CYS A 260 5.69 11.85 20.50
C CYS A 260 5.15 12.39 21.83
N SER A 261 4.39 13.48 21.80
CA SER A 261 3.67 14.00 22.96
C SER A 261 2.46 13.11 23.24
N THR A 262 2.58 12.18 24.18
CA THR A 262 1.41 11.54 24.77
C THR A 262 0.69 12.54 25.68
N ASN A 263 -0.26 13.30 25.15
CA ASN A 263 -1.18 14.08 25.98
C ASN A 263 -2.09 13.12 26.75
N LYS A 264 -1.81 12.92 28.04
CA LYS A 264 -2.75 12.31 28.99
C LYS A 264 -4.01 13.18 29.04
N ARG A 265 -5.11 12.69 28.47
CA ARG A 265 -6.44 13.26 28.71
C ARG A 265 -6.72 13.24 30.22
N LYS A 266 -6.89 14.41 30.82
CA LYS A 266 -7.48 14.54 32.16
C LYS A 266 -8.96 14.20 32.01
N ASN A 267 -9.40 13.16 32.71
CA ASN A 267 -10.82 12.86 32.88
C ASN A 267 -11.46 13.99 33.70
N HIS A 268 -12.52 14.59 33.15
CA HIS A 268 -13.53 15.32 33.93
C HIS A 268 -14.77 14.45 34.05
#